data_AF-A0A6M8W2M5-F1
#
_entry.id   AF-A0A6M8W2M5-F1
#
_cell.length_a   1.000
_cell.length_b   1.000
_cell.length_c   1.000
_cell.angle_alpha   90.00
_cell.angle_beta   90.00
_cell.angle_gamma   90.00
#
_symmetry.space_group_name_H-M   'P 1'
#
loop_
_entity.id
_entity.type
_entity.pdbx_description
1 polymer ?
#
loop_
_entity_poly.entity_id
_entity_poly.type
_entity_poly.pdbx_seq_one_letter_code
_entity_poly.pdbx_strand_id
1 'polypeptide(L)'
;MSDHARLSPAAGRTPGSRRGFSVAELLIALMISSMLLTATLGALDGSFKAYKATTESASSHVIARMVMHRMTTMIRTGEDFGPYPINPILDPVLTPDPPEIEFVVDKDEASGFERVIRIERRDTTEEDVYALWYVQTDLIDGVQQGEAESYPLLTNVQNVTFTLHYDVGPRLQHATIDLTIRPDDLNDAAIAANLESASMRLVTTVSPRRTD
;
A
#
# COMPACT_ATOMS: atom_id res chain seq x y z
N MET A 1 47.61 -75.83 -49.14
CA MET A 1 48.01 -75.85 -47.72
C MET A 1 49.32 -75.08 -47.65
N SER A 2 49.46 -73.94 -46.99
CA SER A 2 48.61 -73.24 -46.03
C SER A 2 49.19 -71.82 -45.89
N ASP A 3 48.46 -70.98 -45.16
CA ASP A 3 48.94 -69.79 -44.44
C ASP A 3 49.03 -68.43 -45.15
N HIS A 4 47.93 -67.70 -44.96
CA HIS A 4 47.86 -66.50 -44.12
C HIS A 4 48.91 -65.39 -44.36
N ALA A 5 48.43 -64.27 -44.88
CA ALA A 5 48.36 -63.03 -44.09
C ALA A 5 47.69 -61.91 -44.92
N ARG A 6 46.38 -61.71 -44.74
CA ARG A 6 45.77 -60.40 -45.01
C ARG A 6 46.22 -59.44 -43.91
N LEU A 7 47.25 -58.66 -44.18
CA LEU A 7 47.55 -57.49 -43.36
C LEU A 7 46.54 -56.40 -43.73
N SER A 8 45.60 -56.16 -42.81
CA SER A 8 44.77 -54.95 -42.84
C SER A 8 45.68 -53.73 -42.71
N PRO A 9 45.49 -52.67 -43.52
CA PRO A 9 46.15 -51.41 -43.26
C PRO A 9 45.60 -50.85 -41.95
N ALA A 10 46.46 -50.73 -40.94
CA ALA A 10 46.16 -49.98 -39.74
C ALA A 10 45.80 -48.56 -40.16
N ALA A 11 44.53 -48.19 -40.00
CA ALA A 11 44.07 -46.82 -40.16
C ALA A 11 44.87 -45.95 -39.19
N GLY A 12 45.80 -45.17 -39.76
CA GLY A 12 46.55 -44.17 -39.01
C GLY A 12 45.57 -43.16 -38.43
N ARG A 13 45.23 -43.31 -37.15
CA ARG A 13 44.65 -42.23 -36.37
C ARG A 13 45.71 -41.15 -36.27
N THR A 14 45.64 -40.13 -37.11
CA THR A 14 46.36 -38.88 -36.87
C THR A 14 46.01 -38.43 -35.46
N PRO A 15 46.97 -38.31 -34.53
CA PRO A 15 46.67 -37.74 -33.23
C PRO A 15 46.29 -36.28 -33.49
N GLY A 16 45.00 -35.99 -33.44
CA GLY A 16 44.52 -34.61 -33.48
C GLY A 16 45.23 -33.87 -32.37
N SER A 17 46.01 -32.85 -32.72
CA SER A 17 46.76 -32.06 -31.76
C SER A 17 45.78 -31.60 -30.68
N ARG A 18 45.95 -32.10 -29.45
CA ARG A 18 45.23 -31.55 -28.31
C ARG A 18 45.76 -30.14 -28.10
N ARG A 19 45.09 -29.17 -28.72
CA ARG A 19 45.38 -27.74 -28.55
C ARG A 19 44.90 -27.34 -27.15
N GLY A 20 45.84 -27.13 -26.24
CA GLY A 20 45.56 -26.47 -24.97
C GLY A 20 45.35 -24.98 -25.20
N PHE A 21 44.63 -24.33 -24.29
CA PHE A 21 44.46 -22.88 -24.30
C PHE A 21 45.77 -22.19 -23.94
N SER A 22 46.12 -21.13 -24.65
CA SER A 22 47.23 -20.26 -24.27
C SER A 22 46.84 -19.40 -23.05
N VAL A 23 47.84 -18.97 -22.28
CA VAL A 23 47.63 -18.07 -21.13
C VAL A 23 46.94 -16.77 -21.56
N ALA A 24 47.29 -16.23 -22.72
CA ALA A 24 46.67 -15.03 -23.26
C ALA A 24 45.18 -15.24 -23.58
N GLU A 25 44.81 -16.35 -24.21
CA GLU A 25 43.40 -16.70 -24.47
C GLU A 25 42.60 -16.87 -23.17
N LEU A 26 43.20 -17.51 -22.15
CA LEU A 26 42.56 -17.69 -20.85
C LEU A 26 42.37 -16.36 -20.10
N LEU A 27 43.33 -15.44 -20.19
CA LEU A 27 43.21 -14.09 -19.61
C LEU A 27 42.15 -13.25 -20.32
N ILE A 28 42.06 -13.33 -21.65
CA ILE A 28 41.02 -12.63 -22.43
C ILE A 28 39.64 -13.21 -22.09
N ALA A 29 39.50 -14.54 -22.04
CA ALA A 29 38.25 -15.19 -21.67
C ALA A 29 37.84 -14.80 -20.25
N LEU A 30 38.76 -14.82 -19.28
CA LEU A 30 38.50 -14.41 -17.90
C LEU A 30 38.10 -12.93 -17.81
N MET A 31 38.76 -12.05 -18.55
CA MET A 31 38.43 -10.62 -18.59
C MET A 31 37.00 -10.42 -19.10
N ILE A 32 36.65 -11.02 -20.24
CA ILE A 32 35.30 -10.93 -20.81
C ILE A 32 34.26 -11.49 -19.84
N SER A 33 34.51 -12.68 -19.27
CA SER A 33 33.60 -13.28 -18.30
C SER A 33 33.42 -12.42 -17.05
N SER A 34 34.49 -11.79 -16.54
CA SER A 34 34.42 -10.90 -15.38
C SER A 34 33.62 -9.62 -15.66
N MET A 35 33.79 -9.03 -16.85
CA MET A 35 33.03 -7.87 -17.28
C MET A 35 31.55 -8.20 -17.45
N LEU A 36 31.24 -9.33 -18.11
CA LEU A 36 29.87 -9.80 -18.26
C LEU A 36 29.22 -10.11 -16.91
N LEU A 37 29.94 -10.77 -16.00
CA LEU A 37 29.42 -11.09 -14.67
C LEU A 37 29.15 -9.83 -13.85
N THR A 38 30.03 -8.83 -13.94
CA THR A 38 29.82 -7.55 -13.25
C THR A 38 28.62 -6.81 -13.81
N ALA A 39 28.49 -6.76 -15.14
CA ALA A 39 27.34 -6.13 -15.80
C ALA A 39 26.01 -6.84 -15.45
N THR A 40 25.99 -8.17 -15.41
CA THR A 40 24.78 -8.93 -15.07
C THR A 40 24.39 -8.79 -13.61
N LEU A 41 25.35 -8.78 -12.68
CA LEU A 41 25.09 -8.54 -11.26
C LEU A 41 24.52 -7.14 -11.03
N GLY A 42 25.06 -6.12 -11.71
CA GLY A 42 24.51 -4.76 -11.65
C GLY A 42 23.07 -4.66 -12.19
N ALA A 43 22.79 -5.32 -13.32
CA ALA A 43 21.43 -5.36 -13.88
C ALA A 43 20.44 -6.12 -12.98
N LEU A 44 20.90 -7.19 -12.31
CA LEU A 44 20.09 -8.00 -11.41
C LEU A 44 19.76 -7.26 -10.10
N ASP A 45 20.71 -6.53 -9.52
CA ASP A 45 20.45 -5.64 -8.38
C ASP A 45 19.38 -4.59 -8.71
N GLY A 46 19.52 -3.92 -9.85
CA GLY A 46 18.50 -2.98 -10.33
C GLY A 46 17.13 -3.62 -10.55
N SER A 47 17.09 -4.86 -11.06
CA SER A 47 15.84 -5.60 -11.26
C SER A 47 15.14 -5.95 -9.95
N PHE A 48 15.87 -6.35 -8.91
CA PHE A 48 15.29 -6.63 -7.61
C PHE A 48 14.74 -5.39 -6.91
N LYS A 49 15.47 -4.27 -6.98
CA LYS A 49 15.00 -2.98 -6.45
C LYS A 49 13.70 -2.54 -7.13
N ALA A 50 13.64 -2.61 -8.46
CA ALA A 50 12.43 -2.27 -9.21
C ALA A 50 11.24 -3.19 -8.88
N TYR A 51 11.48 -4.50 -8.75
CA TYR A 51 10.46 -5.46 -8.37
C TYR A 51 9.89 -5.19 -6.98
N LYS A 52 10.76 -4.90 -6.00
CA LYS A 52 10.36 -4.56 -4.64
C LYS A 52 9.47 -3.32 -4.63
N ALA A 53 9.93 -2.21 -5.21
CA ALA A 53 9.18 -0.96 -5.25
C ALA A 53 7.79 -1.14 -5.91
N THR A 54 7.73 -1.89 -7.01
CA THR A 54 6.46 -2.17 -7.71
C THR A 54 5.51 -3.01 -6.86
N THR A 55 6.03 -4.04 -6.19
CA THR A 55 5.23 -4.95 -5.37
C THR A 55 4.68 -4.25 -4.12
N GLU A 56 5.52 -3.43 -3.48
CA GLU A 56 5.15 -2.65 -2.30
C GLU A 56 4.10 -1.60 -2.64
N SER A 57 4.31 -0.81 -3.71
CA SER A 57 3.31 0.13 -4.25
C SER A 57 1.98 -0.57 -4.58
N ALA A 58 2.02 -1.72 -5.24
CA ALA A 58 0.81 -2.49 -5.52
C ALA A 58 0.09 -2.93 -4.24
N SER A 59 0.84 -3.37 -3.22
CA SER A 59 0.26 -3.78 -1.93
C SER A 59 -0.37 -2.61 -1.18
N SER A 60 0.30 -1.45 -1.11
CA SER A 60 -0.23 -0.23 -0.49
C SER A 60 -1.52 0.23 -1.17
N HIS A 61 -1.58 0.17 -2.51
CA HIS A 61 -2.80 0.50 -3.25
C HIS A 61 -3.97 -0.42 -2.94
N VAL A 62 -3.71 -1.74 -2.82
CA VAL A 62 -4.74 -2.72 -2.47
C VAL A 62 -5.26 -2.46 -1.06
N ILE A 63 -4.36 -2.24 -0.10
CA ILE A 63 -4.74 -1.92 1.29
C ILE A 63 -5.55 -0.63 1.36
N ALA A 64 -5.09 0.45 0.70
CA ALA A 64 -5.80 1.73 0.70
C ALA A 64 -7.21 1.60 0.10
N ARG A 65 -7.38 0.85 -0.99
CA ARG A 65 -8.72 0.57 -1.54
C ARG A 65 -9.60 -0.24 -0.59
N MET A 66 -9.03 -1.24 0.10
CA MET A 66 -9.78 -2.02 1.10
C MET A 66 -10.24 -1.14 2.26
N VAL A 67 -9.37 -0.28 2.79
CA VAL A 67 -9.70 0.67 3.86
C VAL A 67 -10.77 1.64 3.39
N MET A 68 -10.61 2.25 2.21
CA MET A 68 -11.62 3.15 1.62
C MET A 68 -12.99 2.47 1.48
N HIS A 69 -13.02 1.21 1.06
CA HIS A 69 -14.26 0.44 0.93
C HIS A 69 -14.90 0.14 2.29
N ARG A 70 -14.09 -0.22 3.30
CA ARG A 70 -14.57 -0.43 4.67
C ARG A 70 -15.14 0.86 5.27
N MET A 71 -14.44 1.99 5.12
CA MET A 71 -14.92 3.31 5.55
C MET A 71 -16.26 3.66 4.88
N THR A 72 -16.33 3.51 3.56
CA THR A 72 -17.57 3.74 2.78
C THR A 72 -18.71 2.86 3.28
N THR A 73 -18.42 1.60 3.65
CA THR A 73 -19.44 0.68 4.18
C THR A 73 -19.91 1.11 5.55
N MET A 74 -18.99 1.46 6.45
CA MET A 74 -19.32 1.94 7.80
C MET A 74 -20.15 3.24 7.73
N ILE A 75 -19.76 4.20 6.90
CA ILE A 75 -20.54 5.44 6.71
C ILE A 75 -21.90 5.16 6.08
N ARG A 76 -22.02 4.14 5.21
CA ARG A 76 -23.30 3.76 4.64
C ARG A 76 -24.26 3.19 5.68
N THR A 77 -23.75 2.47 6.67
CA THR A 77 -24.57 1.80 7.70
C THR A 77 -24.63 2.56 9.03
N GLY A 78 -23.83 3.60 9.20
CA GLY A 78 -23.83 4.43 10.40
C GLY A 78 -25.00 5.40 10.45
N GLU A 79 -25.22 5.95 11.63
CA GLU A 79 -26.25 6.93 11.98
C GLU A 79 -25.64 8.04 12.86
N ASP A 80 -26.39 9.11 13.12
CA ASP A 80 -25.98 10.22 14.01
C ASP A 80 -24.54 10.74 13.75
N PHE A 81 -24.31 11.23 12.54
CA PHE A 81 -22.97 11.62 12.07
C PHE A 81 -22.47 12.95 12.64
N GLY A 82 -21.26 12.96 13.18
CA GLY A 82 -20.52 14.15 13.58
C GLY A 82 -19.19 14.33 12.82
N PRO A 83 -18.51 15.48 13.04
CA PRO A 83 -18.99 16.62 13.82
C PRO A 83 -20.09 17.41 13.09
N TYR A 84 -20.99 18.03 13.85
CA TYR A 84 -22.09 18.80 13.28
C TYR A 84 -21.69 20.26 12.98
N PRO A 85 -22.16 20.86 11.87
CA PRO A 85 -21.94 22.27 11.62
C PRO A 85 -22.70 23.12 12.65
N ILE A 86 -22.13 24.29 13.00
CA ILE A 86 -22.72 25.24 13.96
C ILE A 86 -24.11 25.70 13.47
N ASN A 87 -24.27 25.90 12.16
CA ASN A 87 -25.54 26.30 11.55
C ASN A 87 -25.78 25.56 10.23
N PRO A 88 -26.47 24.41 10.22
CA PRO A 88 -26.71 23.63 9.01
C PRO A 88 -27.63 24.33 7.98
N ILE A 89 -28.36 25.38 8.36
CA ILE A 89 -29.24 26.11 7.44
C ILE A 89 -28.45 27.05 6.54
N LEU A 90 -27.41 27.69 7.10
CA LEU A 90 -26.57 28.64 6.38
C LEU A 90 -25.31 27.97 5.82
N ASP A 91 -24.72 27.06 6.60
CA ASP A 91 -23.44 26.40 6.33
C ASP A 91 -23.58 24.87 6.46
N PRO A 92 -24.26 24.20 5.52
CA PRO A 92 -24.50 22.76 5.56
C PRO A 92 -23.25 21.92 5.24
N VAL A 93 -22.16 22.54 4.78
CA VAL A 93 -20.93 21.84 4.40
C VAL A 93 -19.88 22.07 5.48
N LEU A 94 -19.36 20.98 6.02
CA LEU A 94 -18.30 21.00 7.02
C LEU A 94 -17.07 20.23 6.50
N THR A 95 -15.90 20.83 6.66
CA THR A 95 -14.61 20.16 6.46
C THR A 95 -13.86 20.21 7.80
N PRO A 96 -13.93 19.16 8.62
CA PRO A 96 -13.32 19.16 9.94
C PRO A 96 -11.81 19.36 9.88
N ASP A 97 -11.29 20.16 10.82
CA ASP A 97 -9.86 20.38 11.04
C ASP A 97 -9.56 20.28 12.55
N PRO A 98 -8.93 19.20 13.04
CA PRO A 98 -8.30 18.13 12.26
C PRO A 98 -9.32 17.25 11.49
N PRO A 99 -8.90 16.57 10.39
CA PRO A 99 -9.78 15.72 9.61
C PRO A 99 -10.31 14.53 10.42
N GLU A 100 -11.62 14.52 10.64
CA GLU A 100 -12.32 13.44 11.32
C GLU A 100 -13.76 13.27 10.81
N ILE A 101 -14.33 12.11 11.07
CA ILE A 101 -15.76 11.82 10.95
C ILE A 101 -16.14 10.82 12.04
N GLU A 102 -17.26 11.05 12.72
CA GLU A 102 -17.80 10.13 13.72
C GLU A 102 -19.24 9.76 13.40
N PHE A 103 -19.67 8.57 13.83
CA PHE A 103 -21.02 8.06 13.64
C PHE A 103 -21.31 6.91 14.59
N VAL A 104 -22.59 6.73 14.91
CA VAL A 104 -23.11 5.58 15.67
C VAL A 104 -23.23 4.39 14.71
N VAL A 105 -22.80 3.21 15.14
CA VAL A 105 -22.95 1.95 14.36
C VAL A 105 -23.83 0.90 15.00
N ASP A 106 -24.10 1.06 16.29
CA ASP A 106 -24.96 0.17 17.05
C ASP A 106 -25.65 1.00 18.13
N LYS A 107 -26.95 0.79 18.31
CA LYS A 107 -27.78 1.55 19.23
C LYS A 107 -28.88 0.67 19.78
N ASP A 108 -28.99 0.62 21.10
CA ASP A 108 -30.08 -0.03 21.81
C ASP A 108 -30.76 1.00 22.72
N GLU A 109 -31.91 1.50 22.26
CA GLU A 109 -32.71 2.49 22.98
C GLU A 109 -33.20 2.00 24.34
N ALA A 110 -33.38 0.68 24.53
CA ALA A 110 -33.90 0.14 25.78
C ALA A 110 -32.87 0.19 26.91
N SER A 111 -31.59 0.02 26.58
CA SER A 111 -30.46 0.10 27.52
C SER A 111 -29.74 1.44 27.49
N GLY A 112 -30.07 2.32 26.54
CA GLY A 112 -29.35 3.58 26.30
C GLY A 112 -27.95 3.35 25.73
N PHE A 113 -27.67 2.15 25.21
CA PHE A 113 -26.36 1.79 24.69
C PHE A 113 -26.15 2.36 23.28
N GLU A 114 -24.98 2.94 23.04
CA GLU A 114 -24.53 3.41 21.73
C GLU A 114 -23.08 3.04 21.50
N ARG A 115 -22.75 2.54 20.30
CA ARG A 115 -21.37 2.36 19.85
C ARG A 115 -21.03 3.41 18.82
N VAL A 116 -20.13 4.32 19.16
CA VAL A 116 -19.65 5.39 18.30
C VAL A 116 -18.30 5.00 17.73
N ILE A 117 -18.16 5.14 16.42
CA ILE A 117 -16.89 5.04 15.71
C ILE A 117 -16.48 6.42 15.26
N ARG A 118 -15.25 6.79 15.55
CA ARG A 118 -14.58 7.97 14.99
C ARG A 118 -13.41 7.54 14.14
N ILE A 119 -13.33 8.08 12.94
CA ILE A 119 -12.20 7.93 12.04
C ILE A 119 -11.49 9.27 11.99
N GLU A 120 -10.23 9.30 12.43
CA GLU A 120 -9.47 10.53 12.59
C GLU A 120 -8.07 10.41 12.00
N ARG A 121 -7.57 11.53 11.48
CA ARG A 121 -6.16 11.65 11.09
C ARG A 121 -5.34 11.97 12.34
N ARG A 122 -4.25 11.22 12.56
CA ARG A 122 -3.25 11.51 13.60
C ARG A 122 -1.90 11.82 12.97
N ASP A 123 -1.18 12.73 13.60
CA ASP A 123 0.21 13.03 13.27
C ASP A 123 1.12 11.84 13.64
N THR A 124 2.20 11.66 12.88
CA THR A 124 3.26 10.70 13.21
C THR A 124 4.52 11.43 13.64
N THR A 125 5.59 10.68 13.92
CA THR A 125 6.91 11.28 14.22
C THR A 125 7.58 11.89 12.98
N GLU A 126 7.11 11.55 11.79
CA GLU A 126 7.60 12.10 10.52
C GLU A 126 6.72 13.26 10.04
N GLU A 127 7.35 14.35 9.63
CA GLU A 127 6.66 15.52 9.08
C GLU A 127 5.94 15.16 7.77
N ASP A 128 4.72 15.70 7.60
CA ASP A 128 3.84 15.42 6.46
C ASP A 128 3.52 13.93 6.24
N VAL A 129 3.68 13.12 7.29
CA VAL A 129 3.25 11.72 7.33
C VAL A 129 2.26 11.55 8.45
N TYR A 130 1.09 11.05 8.08
CA TYR A 130 -0.04 10.86 8.97
C TYR A 130 -0.45 9.38 9.00
N ALA A 131 -1.24 9.05 10.00
CA ALA A 131 -1.94 7.78 10.08
C ALA A 131 -3.44 8.03 10.21
N LEU A 132 -4.24 7.20 9.55
CA LEU A 132 -5.68 7.15 9.75
C LEU A 132 -5.98 6.16 10.88
N TRP A 133 -6.74 6.60 11.87
CA TRP A 133 -7.07 5.80 13.04
C TRP A 133 -8.56 5.53 13.11
N TYR A 134 -8.88 4.35 13.60
CA TYR A 134 -10.20 3.95 14.04
C TYR A 134 -10.23 4.09 15.56
N VAL A 135 -11.24 4.78 16.08
CA VAL A 135 -11.50 4.93 17.51
C VAL A 135 -12.92 4.48 17.77
N GLN A 136 -13.10 3.54 18.68
CA GLN A 136 -14.40 3.05 19.11
C GLN A 136 -14.65 3.43 20.55
N THR A 137 -15.82 4.00 20.79
CA THR A 137 -16.29 4.38 22.11
C THR A 137 -17.67 3.77 22.33
N ASP A 138 -17.81 3.02 23.42
CA ASP A 138 -19.10 2.50 23.85
C ASP A 138 -19.68 3.47 24.90
N LEU A 139 -20.94 3.86 24.73
CA LEU A 139 -21.66 4.78 25.60
C LEU A 139 -22.90 4.07 26.18
N ILE A 140 -23.26 4.44 27.41
CA ILE A 140 -24.54 4.10 28.04
C ILE A 140 -25.13 5.41 28.58
N ASP A 141 -26.34 5.76 28.14
CA ASP A 141 -27.02 7.01 28.47
C ASP A 141 -26.14 8.26 28.19
N GLY A 142 -25.38 8.21 27.09
CA GLY A 142 -24.45 9.26 26.68
C GLY A 142 -23.15 9.35 27.49
N VAL A 143 -22.93 8.43 28.43
CA VAL A 143 -21.70 8.36 29.22
C VAL A 143 -20.79 7.26 28.69
N GLN A 144 -19.56 7.63 28.33
CA GLN A 144 -18.53 6.70 27.88
C GLN A 144 -18.26 5.61 28.94
N GLN A 145 -18.28 4.37 28.48
CA GLN A 145 -17.96 3.18 29.26
C GLN A 145 -16.54 2.73 28.95
N GLY A 146 -15.67 2.77 29.96
CA GLY A 146 -14.28 2.33 29.82
C GLY A 146 -13.42 3.22 28.93
N GLU A 147 -12.24 2.72 28.58
CA GLU A 147 -11.31 3.41 27.68
C GLU A 147 -11.70 3.16 26.21
N ALA A 148 -11.52 4.17 25.36
CA ALA A 148 -11.79 4.03 23.94
C ALA A 148 -10.78 3.07 23.30
N GLU A 149 -11.28 2.12 22.51
CA GLU A 149 -10.41 1.24 21.73
C GLU A 149 -9.92 1.96 20.49
N SER A 150 -8.62 1.91 20.19
CA SER A 150 -8.09 2.56 18.99
C SER A 150 -7.09 1.69 18.23
N TYR A 151 -7.20 1.71 16.90
CA TYR A 151 -6.38 0.91 15.99
C TYR A 151 -6.00 1.71 14.74
N PRO A 152 -4.77 1.59 14.22
CA PRO A 152 -4.42 2.20 12.94
C PRO A 152 -5.15 1.49 11.79
N LEU A 153 -5.85 2.26 10.96
CA LEU A 153 -6.49 1.78 9.74
C LEU A 153 -5.54 1.80 8.55
N LEU A 154 -4.76 2.87 8.44
CA LEU A 154 -3.84 3.10 7.33
C LEU A 154 -2.68 3.97 7.77
N THR A 155 -1.47 3.58 7.41
CA THR A 155 -0.24 4.34 7.62
C THR A 155 0.20 5.01 6.32
N ASN A 156 1.24 5.86 6.39
CA ASN A 156 1.79 6.56 5.23
C ASN A 156 0.74 7.39 4.47
N VAL A 157 -0.19 7.98 5.23
CA VAL A 157 -1.18 8.92 4.71
C VAL A 157 -0.47 10.26 4.53
N GLN A 158 -0.49 10.80 3.32
CA GLN A 158 0.02 12.15 3.05
C GLN A 158 -1.04 13.21 3.33
N ASN A 159 -2.28 12.91 2.97
CA ASN A 159 -3.41 13.79 3.25
C ASN A 159 -4.69 12.97 3.38
N VAL A 160 -5.59 13.42 4.23
CA VAL A 160 -6.98 12.96 4.26
C VAL A 160 -7.87 14.15 4.54
N THR A 161 -8.96 14.26 3.79
CA THR A 161 -9.97 15.29 3.99
C THR A 161 -11.35 14.65 3.97
N PHE A 162 -12.15 14.97 4.99
CA PHE A 162 -13.55 14.63 5.04
C PHE A 162 -14.36 15.89 4.76
N THR A 163 -15.24 15.84 3.75
CA THR A 163 -16.20 16.90 3.47
C THR A 163 -17.60 16.37 3.70
N LEU A 164 -18.24 16.85 4.75
CA LEU A 164 -19.53 16.40 5.24
C LEU A 164 -20.62 17.37 4.76
N HIS A 165 -21.61 16.84 4.05
CA HIS A 165 -22.76 17.62 3.58
C HIS A 165 -23.98 17.24 4.41
N TYR A 166 -24.49 18.19 5.19
CA TYR A 166 -25.66 18.05 6.04
C TYR A 166 -26.93 18.58 5.37
N ASP A 167 -28.07 18.02 5.78
CA ASP A 167 -29.41 18.54 5.50
C ASP A 167 -29.89 19.41 6.67
N VAL A 168 -31.09 19.97 6.57
CA VAL A 168 -31.74 20.67 7.69
C VAL A 168 -31.98 19.68 8.83
N GLY A 169 -31.25 19.87 9.94
CA GLY A 169 -31.23 18.97 11.10
C GLY A 169 -29.90 18.19 11.22
N PRO A 170 -29.76 17.28 12.19
CA PRO A 170 -28.53 16.50 12.38
C PRO A 170 -28.45 15.32 11.39
N ARG A 171 -28.65 15.56 10.09
CA ARG A 171 -28.72 14.51 9.07
C ARG A 171 -27.64 14.70 8.01
N LEU A 172 -26.72 13.75 7.91
CA LEU A 172 -25.71 13.73 6.85
C LEU A 172 -26.35 13.25 5.53
N GLN A 173 -26.30 14.09 4.50
CA GLN A 173 -26.72 13.73 3.14
C GLN A 173 -25.66 12.85 2.45
N HIS A 174 -24.40 13.27 2.52
CA HIS A 174 -23.26 12.53 2.00
C HIS A 174 -21.95 13.03 2.61
N ALA A 175 -20.95 12.17 2.65
CA ALA A 175 -19.57 12.50 2.94
C ALA A 175 -18.70 12.25 1.71
N THR A 176 -17.79 13.18 1.42
CA THR A 176 -16.70 12.97 0.46
C THR A 176 -15.42 12.72 1.24
N ILE A 177 -14.71 11.66 0.85
CA ILE A 177 -13.41 11.29 1.41
C ILE A 177 -12.38 11.50 0.30
N ASP A 178 -11.39 12.33 0.56
CA ASP A 178 -10.22 12.53 -0.30
C ASP A 178 -8.98 12.07 0.45
N LEU A 179 -8.43 10.93 0.06
CA LEU A 179 -7.31 10.26 0.72
C LEU A 179 -6.13 10.20 -0.24
N THR A 180 -4.98 10.70 0.17
CA THR A 180 -3.72 10.55 -0.55
C THR A 180 -2.74 9.76 0.32
N ILE A 181 -2.17 8.70 -0.25
CA ILE A 181 -1.17 7.85 0.41
C ILE A 181 0.13 7.82 -0.39
N ARG A 182 1.23 7.65 0.34
CA ARG A 182 2.53 7.31 -0.23
C ARG A 182 2.78 5.82 0.04
N PRO A 183 3.21 5.04 -0.96
CA PRO A 183 3.71 3.69 -0.69
C PRO A 183 4.86 3.75 0.31
N ASP A 184 5.04 2.68 1.09
CA ASP A 184 6.17 2.60 2.01
C ASP A 184 7.46 2.58 1.16
N ASP A 185 8.26 3.64 1.29
CA ASP A 185 9.51 3.76 0.57
C ASP A 185 10.60 3.59 1.62
N LEU A 186 11.13 2.37 1.73
CA LEU A 186 12.32 2.15 2.53
C LEU A 186 13.42 3.02 1.91
N ASN A 187 13.73 4.13 2.59
CA ASN A 187 14.72 5.19 2.30
C ASN A 187 16.13 4.73 1.85
N ASP A 188 16.37 3.42 1.66
CA ASP A 188 17.63 2.80 1.27
C ASP A 188 17.75 2.44 -0.23
N ALA A 189 16.72 2.64 -1.05
CA ALA A 189 16.83 2.38 -2.49
C ALA A 189 17.55 3.50 -3.29
N ALA A 190 18.08 4.51 -2.60
CA ALA A 190 18.66 5.70 -3.19
C ALA A 190 20.09 5.52 -3.72
N ILE A 191 20.36 4.53 -4.59
CA ILE A 191 21.43 4.61 -5.62
C ILE A 191 21.05 3.61 -6.73
N ALA A 192 20.34 4.06 -7.78
CA ALA A 192 20.49 3.63 -9.19
C ALA A 192 19.24 3.88 -10.06
N ALA A 193 18.06 4.09 -9.48
CA ALA A 193 16.86 4.32 -10.27
C ALA A 193 15.99 5.37 -9.59
N ASN A 194 15.70 6.44 -10.32
CA ASN A 194 14.73 7.48 -9.97
C ASN A 194 13.32 6.89 -10.08
N LEU A 195 13.04 5.82 -9.31
CA LEU A 195 11.73 5.20 -9.20
C LEU A 195 11.01 5.94 -8.07
N GLU A 196 10.63 7.18 -8.35
CA GLU A 196 9.74 7.91 -7.45
C GLU A 196 8.44 7.10 -7.33
N SER A 197 8.19 6.54 -6.15
CA SER A 197 7.01 5.76 -5.89
C SER A 197 5.80 6.69 -5.94
N ALA A 198 5.00 6.58 -7.01
CA ALA A 198 3.90 7.52 -7.26
C ALA A 198 2.87 7.45 -6.13
N SER A 199 2.56 8.60 -5.52
CA SER A 199 1.48 8.72 -4.55
C SER A 199 0.14 8.33 -5.18
N MET A 200 -0.71 7.66 -4.41
CA MET A 200 -2.06 7.32 -4.82
C MET A 200 -3.08 8.22 -4.14
N ARG A 201 -3.92 8.87 -4.95
CA ARG A 201 -5.10 9.61 -4.47
C ARG A 201 -6.38 8.83 -4.76
N LEU A 202 -7.19 8.65 -3.72
CA LEU A 202 -8.48 7.98 -3.71
C LEU A 202 -9.53 9.00 -3.29
N VAL A 203 -10.48 9.29 -4.17
CA VAL A 203 -11.62 10.16 -3.87
C VAL A 203 -12.90 9.37 -4.03
N THR A 204 -13.78 9.43 -3.04
CA THR A 204 -15.10 8.81 -3.10
C THR A 204 -16.12 9.65 -2.37
N THR A 205 -17.38 9.54 -2.79
CA THR A 205 -18.53 10.13 -2.11
C THR A 205 -19.49 9.02 -1.69
N VAL A 206 -20.02 9.12 -0.48
CA VAL A 206 -20.90 8.10 0.11
C VAL A 206 -22.05 8.77 0.85
N SER A 207 -23.25 8.20 0.70
CA SER A 207 -24.42 8.58 1.48
C SER A 207 -24.78 7.49 2.48
N PRO A 208 -25.13 7.86 3.73
CA PRO A 208 -25.76 6.95 4.68
C PRO A 208 -27.05 6.36 4.12
N ARG A 209 -27.46 5.20 4.62
CA ARG A 209 -28.81 4.68 4.35
C ARG A 209 -29.81 5.60 5.02
N ARG A 210 -30.86 5.99 4.29
CA ARG A 210 -32.00 6.69 4.89
C ARG A 210 -32.77 5.66 5.72
N THR A 211 -32.81 5.85 7.02
CA THR A 211 -33.85 5.28 7.87
C THR A 211 -35.07 6.18 7.71
N ASP A 212 -36.09 5.67 7.01
CA ASP A 212 -37.41 6.28 6.89
C ASP A 212 -38.22 6.11 8.19
#